data_AF-A0A2G9TCI8-F1
#
_entry.id   AF-A0A2G9TCI8-F1
#
_cell.length_a   1.000
_cell.length_b   1.000
_cell.length_c   1.000
_cell.angle_alpha   90.00
_cell.angle_beta   90.00
_cell.angle_gamma   90.00
#
_symmetry.space_group_name_H-M   'P 1'
#
loop_
_entity.id
_entity.type
_entity.pdbx_description
1 polymer ?
#
loop_
_entity_poly.entity_id
_entity_poly.type
_entity_poly.pdbx_seq_one_letter_code
_entity_poly.pdbx_strand_id
1 'polypeptide(L)'
;MERELASRWRDLTSFLCESTREKWWKTIIEAYRPRPFRAIYDPIASDNAEKSAQLLHQFAQDTTLDSENYVADLVVASGSYSTDAHLTEGVSGDEDVHYLIDFDMAFLGDSEEQFAEHEKAQRKEYSHMSDDEYRKQREK
;
A
#
# COMPACT_ATOMS: atom_id res chain seq x y z
N MET A 1 11.16 -6.61 -11.20
CA MET A 1 9.86 -6.08 -10.74
C MET A 1 8.77 -6.02 -11.81
N GLU A 2 8.67 -5.00 -12.69
CA GLU A 2 7.53 -4.90 -13.64
C GLU A 2 7.40 -6.10 -14.59
N ARG A 3 8.53 -6.64 -15.10
CA ARG A 3 8.52 -7.81 -15.99
C ARG A 3 8.07 -9.08 -15.27
N GLU A 4 8.44 -9.26 -14.00
CA GLU A 4 8.03 -10.40 -13.19
C GLU A 4 6.56 -10.32 -12.81
N LEU A 5 6.08 -9.14 -12.40
CA LEU A 5 4.66 -8.90 -12.16
C LEU A 5 3.83 -9.14 -13.42
N ALA A 6 4.30 -8.67 -14.58
CA ALA A 6 3.63 -8.93 -15.85
C ALA A 6 3.61 -10.43 -16.21
N SER A 7 4.67 -11.17 -15.86
CA SER A 7 4.74 -12.62 -16.04
C SER A 7 3.75 -13.32 -15.11
N ARG A 8 3.71 -12.95 -13.84
CA ARG A 8 2.82 -13.54 -12.83
C ARG A 8 1.36 -13.23 -13.11
N TRP A 9 1.05 -12.00 -13.51
CA TRP A 9 -0.28 -11.62 -13.99
C TRP A 9 -0.71 -12.49 -15.16
N ARG A 10 0.16 -12.67 -16.16
CA ARG A 10 -0.13 -13.51 -17.34
C ARG A 10 -0.39 -14.97 -17.01
N ASP A 11 0.33 -15.51 -16.03
CA ASP A 11 0.15 -16.85 -15.50
C ASP A 11 -1.21 -17.00 -14.81
N LEU A 12 -1.50 -16.14 -13.83
CA LEU A 12 -2.74 -16.15 -13.05
C LEU A 12 -4.00 -15.89 -13.89
N THR A 13 -3.86 -15.15 -15.00
CA THR A 13 -4.98 -14.78 -15.89
C THR A 13 -4.94 -15.46 -17.24
N SER A 14 -4.20 -16.58 -17.33
CA SER A 14 -4.08 -17.38 -18.55
C SER A 14 -5.42 -17.86 -19.11
N PHE A 15 -6.44 -18.01 -18.24
CA PHE A 15 -7.82 -18.35 -18.61
C PHE A 15 -8.58 -17.21 -19.32
N LEU A 16 -8.11 -15.97 -19.26
CA LEU A 16 -8.70 -14.82 -19.95
C LEU A 16 -8.12 -14.69 -21.36
N CYS A 17 -8.93 -14.22 -22.32
CA CYS A 17 -8.43 -13.86 -23.64
C CYS A 17 -7.43 -12.70 -23.56
N GLU A 18 -6.49 -12.65 -24.52
CA GLU A 18 -5.38 -11.70 -24.54
C GLU A 18 -5.86 -10.24 -24.46
N SER A 19 -6.88 -9.87 -25.25
CA SER A 19 -7.42 -8.50 -25.25
C SER A 19 -8.00 -8.08 -23.90
N THR A 20 -8.69 -8.99 -23.19
CA THR A 20 -9.19 -8.73 -21.83
C THR A 20 -8.04 -8.61 -20.84
N ARG A 21 -7.05 -9.49 -20.95
CA ARG A 21 -5.88 -9.52 -20.07
C ARG A 21 -5.03 -8.26 -20.19
N GLU A 22 -4.77 -7.79 -21.40
CA GLU A 22 -4.04 -6.56 -21.67
C GLU A 22 -4.80 -5.33 -21.18
N LYS A 23 -6.12 -5.28 -21.44
CA LYS A 23 -6.97 -4.20 -20.95
C LYS A 23 -6.88 -4.09 -19.42
N TRP A 24 -7.08 -5.20 -18.71
CA TRP A 24 -7.04 -5.20 -17.25
C TRP A 24 -5.64 -5.00 -16.69
N TRP A 25 -4.59 -5.53 -17.34
CA TRP A 25 -3.20 -5.21 -16.96
C TRP A 25 -2.96 -3.70 -17.02
N LYS A 26 -3.32 -3.07 -18.13
CA LYS A 26 -3.20 -1.62 -18.32
C LYS A 26 -4.03 -0.87 -17.29
N THR A 27 -5.29 -1.27 -17.06
CA THR A 27 -6.12 -0.69 -16.01
C THR A 27 -5.49 -0.85 -14.64
N ILE A 28 -4.88 -1.99 -14.31
CA ILE A 28 -4.28 -2.20 -13.00
C ILE A 28 -3.07 -1.28 -12.82
N ILE A 29 -2.21 -1.23 -13.83
CA ILE A 29 -1.04 -0.37 -13.83
C ILE A 29 -1.43 1.11 -13.80
N GLU A 30 -2.40 1.54 -14.58
CA GLU A 30 -2.78 2.96 -14.64
C GLU A 30 -3.67 3.39 -13.47
N ALA A 31 -4.50 2.49 -12.92
CA ALA A 31 -5.47 2.82 -11.89
C ALA A 31 -5.01 2.50 -10.47
N TYR A 32 -4.06 1.58 -10.26
CA TYR A 32 -3.56 1.23 -8.93
C TYR A 32 -2.11 1.63 -8.68
N ARG A 33 -1.29 1.87 -9.71
CA ARG A 33 0.04 2.47 -9.50
C ARG A 33 0.01 3.90 -8.93
N PRO A 34 -0.91 4.79 -9.33
CA PRO A 34 -0.95 6.15 -8.80
C PRO A 34 -1.83 6.29 -7.54
N ARG A 35 -2.47 5.21 -7.06
CA ARG A 35 -3.32 5.31 -5.87
C ARG A 35 -2.48 5.34 -4.60
N PRO A 36 -2.93 6.07 -3.57
CA PRO A 36 -2.38 5.91 -2.23
C PRO A 36 -2.45 4.43 -1.83
N PHE A 37 -1.46 3.98 -1.06
CA PHE A 37 -1.33 2.59 -0.58
C PHE A 37 -2.59 2.07 0.15
N ARG A 38 -3.46 2.97 0.62
CA ARG A 38 -4.75 2.65 1.25
C ARG A 38 -5.94 3.04 0.38
N ALA A 39 -6.99 2.21 0.45
CA ALA A 39 -8.25 2.47 -0.26
C ALA A 39 -8.96 3.73 0.25
N ILE A 40 -8.91 3.98 1.56
CA ILE A 40 -9.28 5.26 2.17
C ILE A 40 -8.01 5.91 2.70
N TYR A 41 -7.74 7.14 2.27
CA TYR A 41 -6.55 7.88 2.66
C TYR A 41 -6.82 9.37 2.83
N ASP A 42 -6.60 9.84 4.05
CA ASP A 42 -6.54 11.26 4.42
C ASP A 42 -5.28 11.48 5.28
N PRO A 43 -4.29 12.27 4.81
CA PRO A 43 -2.99 12.41 5.50
C PRO A 43 -3.08 13.01 6.91
N ILE A 44 -4.20 13.63 7.28
CA ILE A 44 -4.43 14.18 8.63
C ILE A 44 -5.32 13.29 9.50
N ALA A 45 -5.90 12.23 8.96
CA ALA A 45 -6.76 11.31 9.69
C ALA A 45 -5.95 10.17 10.33
N SER A 46 -6.29 9.83 11.57
CA SER A 46 -5.66 8.72 12.30
C SER A 46 -6.38 7.38 12.12
N ASP A 47 -7.49 7.35 11.39
CA ASP A 47 -8.41 6.20 11.30
C ASP A 47 -8.55 5.65 9.87
N ASN A 48 -7.57 5.94 9.00
CA ASN A 48 -7.58 5.49 7.59
C ASN A 48 -7.57 3.97 7.47
N ALA A 49 -6.86 3.28 8.36
CA ALA A 49 -6.73 1.82 8.36
C ALA A 49 -8.07 1.17 8.72
N GLU A 50 -8.72 1.64 9.78
CA GLU A 50 -10.03 1.19 10.24
C GLU A 50 -11.11 1.47 9.20
N LYS A 51 -11.10 2.66 8.58
CA LYS A 51 -12.02 3.00 7.48
C LYS A 51 -11.81 2.12 6.26
N SER A 52 -10.56 1.80 5.92
CA SER A 52 -10.25 0.90 4.81
C SER A 52 -10.72 -0.54 5.10
N ALA A 53 -10.56 -1.02 6.35
CA ALA A 53 -11.08 -2.31 6.79
C ALA A 53 -12.62 -2.34 6.76
N GLN A 54 -13.29 -1.28 7.19
CA GLN A 54 -14.75 -1.15 7.06
C GLN A 54 -15.23 -1.20 5.61
N LEU A 55 -14.51 -0.53 4.70
CA LEU A 55 -14.79 -0.60 3.26
C LEU A 55 -14.61 -2.03 2.73
N LEU A 56 -13.58 -2.75 3.19
CA LEU A 56 -13.37 -4.15 2.83
C LEU A 56 -14.55 -5.03 3.31
N HIS A 57 -15.05 -4.83 4.53
CA HIS A 57 -16.22 -5.58 5.01
C HIS A 57 -17.47 -5.32 4.16
N GLN A 58 -17.71 -4.07 3.75
CA GLN A 58 -18.82 -3.75 2.85
C GLN A 58 -18.65 -4.43 1.49
N PHE A 59 -17.44 -4.42 0.95
CA PHE A 59 -17.12 -5.13 -0.30
C PHE A 59 -17.32 -6.64 -0.15
N ALA A 60 -16.88 -7.22 0.97
CA ALA A 60 -16.93 -8.66 1.19
C ALA A 60 -18.38 -9.20 1.22
N GLN A 61 -19.33 -8.42 1.76
CA GLN A 61 -20.77 -8.74 1.75
C GLN A 61 -21.34 -9.00 0.35
N ASP A 62 -20.77 -8.38 -0.68
CA ASP A 62 -21.20 -8.52 -2.07
C ASP A 62 -20.37 -9.56 -2.85
N THR A 63 -19.52 -10.33 -2.17
CA THR A 63 -18.55 -11.24 -2.80
C THR A 63 -18.54 -12.63 -2.15
N THR A 64 -17.60 -13.47 -2.59
CA THR A 64 -17.34 -14.81 -2.02
C THR A 64 -16.00 -14.85 -1.26
N LEU A 65 -15.59 -13.70 -0.70
CA LEU A 65 -14.33 -13.59 0.03
C LEU A 65 -14.47 -14.15 1.45
N ASP A 66 -14.06 -15.41 1.64
CA ASP A 66 -14.18 -16.08 2.94
C ASP A 66 -13.17 -15.59 3.99
N SER A 67 -12.11 -14.91 3.58
CA SER A 67 -11.01 -14.44 4.45
C SER A 67 -11.16 -12.97 4.87
N GLU A 68 -12.36 -12.40 4.80
CA GLU A 68 -12.61 -10.97 5.03
C GLU A 68 -12.04 -10.45 6.36
N ASN A 69 -12.26 -11.18 7.45
CA ASN A 69 -11.84 -10.76 8.80
C ASN A 69 -10.32 -10.76 8.92
N TYR A 70 -9.67 -11.80 8.40
CA TYR A 70 -8.21 -11.89 8.40
C TYR A 70 -7.57 -10.75 7.61
N VAL A 71 -8.09 -10.45 6.42
CA VAL A 71 -7.56 -9.36 5.59
C VAL A 71 -7.85 -8.00 6.23
N ALA A 72 -9.02 -7.81 6.85
CA ALA A 72 -9.34 -6.59 7.59
C ALA A 72 -8.38 -6.38 8.78
N ASP A 73 -8.08 -7.43 9.54
CA ASP A 73 -7.11 -7.38 10.64
C ASP A 73 -5.72 -6.98 10.14
N LEU A 74 -5.26 -7.54 9.01
CA LEU A 74 -3.99 -7.15 8.38
C LEU A 74 -3.97 -5.68 7.96
N VAL A 75 -5.07 -5.17 7.39
CA VAL A 75 -5.19 -3.76 6.96
C VAL A 75 -5.11 -2.80 8.15
N VAL A 76 -5.73 -3.16 9.28
CA VAL A 76 -5.64 -2.40 10.52
C VAL A 76 -4.23 -2.48 11.10
N ALA A 77 -3.67 -3.69 11.20
CA ALA A 77 -2.34 -3.91 11.77
C ALA A 77 -1.24 -3.15 11.01
N SER A 78 -1.27 -3.13 9.67
CA SER A 78 -0.31 -2.37 8.86
C SER A 78 -0.42 -0.86 9.04
N GLY A 79 -1.53 -0.36 9.61
CA GLY A 79 -1.74 1.06 9.95
C GLY A 79 -0.72 1.62 10.94
N SER A 80 -0.01 0.76 11.66
CA SER A 80 1.08 1.11 12.58
C SER A 80 2.41 1.42 11.87
N TYR A 81 2.54 1.10 10.58
CA TYR A 81 3.75 1.26 9.75
C TYR A 81 5.01 0.54 10.25
N SER A 82 4.94 -0.20 11.35
CA SER A 82 6.06 -0.99 11.90
C SER A 82 5.55 -2.00 12.91
N THR A 83 6.36 -3.03 13.18
CA THR A 83 6.13 -4.01 14.24
C THR A 83 7.41 -4.11 15.08
N ASP A 84 7.38 -4.82 16.21
CA ASP A 84 8.58 -5.05 17.03
C ASP A 84 9.73 -5.68 16.22
N ALA A 85 9.41 -6.51 15.22
CA ALA A 85 10.41 -7.09 14.32
C ALA A 85 11.14 -6.02 13.50
N HIS A 86 10.41 -5.02 12.97
CA HIS A 86 11.00 -3.91 12.22
C HIS A 86 11.87 -2.98 13.10
N LEU A 87 11.55 -2.90 14.40
CA LEU A 87 12.27 -2.05 15.35
C LEU A 87 13.46 -2.76 16.02
N THR A 88 13.64 -4.06 15.79
CA THR A 88 14.71 -4.86 16.41
C THR A 88 15.81 -5.17 15.39
N GLU A 89 17.03 -4.68 15.67
CA GLU A 89 18.18 -4.88 14.80
C GLU A 89 18.46 -6.38 14.54
N GLY A 90 18.65 -6.74 13.26
CA GLY A 90 18.95 -8.10 12.84
C GLY A 90 17.76 -9.06 12.86
N VAL A 91 16.55 -8.58 13.16
CA VAL A 91 15.31 -9.34 13.10
C VAL A 91 14.58 -9.03 11.81
N SER A 92 13.95 -10.04 11.23
CA SER A 92 13.00 -9.89 10.13
C SER A 92 11.75 -10.66 10.50
N GLY A 93 10.59 -10.04 10.32
CA GLY A 93 9.32 -10.72 10.50
C GLY A 93 8.97 -11.58 9.29
N ASP A 94 8.19 -12.63 9.51
CA ASP A 94 7.76 -13.59 8.48
C ASP A 94 6.22 -13.73 8.38
N GLU A 95 5.47 -13.01 9.20
CA GLU A 95 4.01 -12.91 9.11
C GLU A 95 3.54 -11.98 7.97
N ASP A 96 2.34 -12.22 7.43
CA ASP A 96 1.74 -11.46 6.31
C ASP A 96 1.74 -9.93 6.51
N VAL A 97 1.59 -9.46 7.75
CA VAL A 97 1.62 -8.02 8.07
C VAL A 97 2.98 -7.38 7.78
N HIS A 98 4.08 -8.13 7.96
CA HIS A 98 5.43 -7.64 7.67
C HIS A 98 5.60 -7.37 6.19
N TYR A 99 5.17 -8.31 5.34
CA TYR A 99 5.19 -8.12 3.89
C TYR A 99 4.29 -6.96 3.45
N LEU A 100 3.13 -6.77 4.09
CA LEU A 100 2.24 -5.65 3.76
C LEU A 100 2.88 -4.30 4.08
N ILE A 101 3.55 -4.18 5.23
CA ILE A 101 4.29 -2.98 5.61
C ILE A 101 5.49 -2.76 4.68
N ASP A 102 6.22 -3.82 4.31
CA ASP A 102 7.34 -3.73 3.36
C ASP A 102 6.88 -3.20 1.99
N PHE A 103 5.68 -3.56 1.54
CA PHE A 103 5.11 -3.01 0.31
C PHE A 103 4.82 -1.51 0.42
N ASP A 104 4.28 -1.06 1.57
CA ASP A 104 4.05 0.36 1.83
C ASP A 104 5.38 1.16 1.88
N MET A 105 6.47 0.50 2.29
CA MET A 105 7.80 1.11 2.43
C MET A 105 8.73 0.86 1.22
N ALA A 106 8.27 0.15 0.19
CA ALA A 106 9.09 -0.25 -0.95
C ALA A 106 9.69 0.95 -1.71
N PHE A 107 9.05 2.12 -1.65
CA PHE A 107 9.55 3.37 -2.25
C PHE A 107 10.91 3.82 -1.69
N LEU A 108 11.30 3.35 -0.50
CA LEU A 108 12.64 3.60 0.06
C LEU A 108 13.76 2.99 -0.78
N GLY A 109 13.45 1.97 -1.59
CA GLY A 109 14.39 1.32 -2.51
C GLY A 109 14.37 1.89 -3.93
N ASP A 110 13.59 2.94 -4.20
CA ASP A 110 13.49 3.53 -5.53
C ASP A 110 14.77 4.27 -5.95
N SER A 111 14.85 4.60 -7.25
CA SER A 111 15.92 5.47 -7.74
C SER A 111 15.83 6.86 -7.10
N GLU A 112 16.97 7.57 -7.01
CA GLU A 112 17.04 8.91 -6.41
C GLU A 112 16.01 9.89 -7.01
N GLU A 113 15.80 9.84 -8.33
CA GLU A 113 14.81 10.68 -9.02
C GLU A 113 13.38 10.37 -8.57
N GLN A 114 13.02 9.08 -8.49
CA GLN A 114 11.69 8.65 -8.05
C GLN A 114 11.48 8.98 -6.57
N PHE A 115 12.46 8.69 -5.72
CA PHE A 115 12.42 9.00 -4.30
C PHE A 115 12.23 10.51 -4.06
N ALA A 116 12.93 11.36 -4.83
CA ALA A 116 12.77 12.81 -4.74
C ALA A 116 11.36 13.29 -5.13
N GLU A 117 10.73 12.67 -6.13
CA GLU A 117 9.32 12.95 -6.46
C GLU A 117 8.36 12.47 -5.37
N HIS A 118 8.63 11.31 -4.76
CA HIS A 118 7.89 10.84 -3.59
C HIS A 118 7.99 11.82 -2.41
N GLU A 119 9.18 12.34 -2.08
CA GLU A 119 9.33 13.35 -1.02
C GLU A 119 8.57 14.64 -1.32
N LYS A 120 8.55 15.11 -2.58
CA LYS A 120 7.75 16.29 -2.98
C LYS A 120 6.26 16.03 -2.83
N ALA A 121 5.78 14.86 -3.24
CA ALA A 121 4.38 14.47 -3.11
C ALA A 121 3.98 14.40 -1.62
N GLN A 122 4.80 13.76 -0.78
CA GLN A 122 4.57 13.69 0.66
C GLN A 122 4.58 15.07 1.30
N ARG A 123 5.54 15.96 0.95
CA ARG A 123 5.56 17.34 1.47
C ARG A 123 4.28 18.10 1.13
N LYS A 124 3.70 17.86 -0.06
CA LYS A 124 2.47 18.50 -0.53
C LYS A 124 1.25 18.09 0.32
N GLU A 125 1.18 16.85 0.80
CA GLU A 125 0.12 16.38 1.71
C GLU A 125 0.11 17.19 3.01
N TYR A 126 1.29 17.57 3.50
CA TYR A 126 1.48 18.41 4.69
C TYR A 126 1.60 19.91 4.36
N SER A 127 1.09 20.36 3.21
CA SER A 127 1.15 21.79 2.80
C SER A 127 0.45 22.74 3.78
N HIS A 128 -0.41 22.21 4.65
CA HIS A 128 -1.05 22.93 5.75
C HIS A 128 -0.12 23.21 6.94
N MET A 129 1.05 22.53 7.01
CA MET A 129 2.08 22.73 8.03
C MET A 129 3.22 23.62 7.52
N SER A 130 3.79 24.41 8.42
CA SER A 130 5.08 25.06 8.19
C SER A 130 6.22 24.04 8.09
N ASP A 131 7.37 24.45 7.54
CA ASP A 131 8.53 23.57 7.41
C ASP A 131 9.10 23.14 8.78
N ASP A 132 8.95 23.95 9.82
CA ASP A 132 9.37 23.61 11.19
C ASP A 132 8.44 22.57 11.81
N GLU A 133 7.12 22.71 11.64
CA GLU A 133 6.14 21.74 12.11
C GLU A 133 6.27 20.41 11.39
N TYR A 134 6.44 20.43 10.07
CA TYR A 134 6.64 19.23 9.26
C TYR A 134 7.92 18.48 9.66
N ARG A 135 9.04 19.19 9.87
CA ARG A 135 10.29 18.57 10.34
C ARG A 135 10.14 17.89 11.70
N LYS A 136 9.45 18.55 12.65
CA LYS A 136 9.19 17.97 13.98
C LYS A 136 8.39 16.67 13.94
N GLN A 137 7.52 16.47 12.94
CA GLN A 137 6.79 15.20 12.78
C GLN A 137 7.70 14.03 12.37
N ARG A 138 8.86 14.31 11.75
CA ARG A 138 9.83 13.30 11.29
C ARG A 138 10.89 12.94 12.34
N GLU A 139 10.88 13.61 13.50
CA GLU A 139 11.83 13.37 14.60
C GLU A 139 11.34 12.31 15.61
N LYS A 140 10.09 11.85 15.47
CA LYS A 140 9.47 10.81 16.29
C LYS A 140 9.60 9.45 15.63
#